data_AF-A0A7S0M466-F1
#
_entry.id   AF-A0A7S0M466-F1
#
_cell.length_a   1.000
_cell.length_b   1.000
_cell.length_c   1.000
_cell.angle_alpha   90.00
_cell.angle_beta   90.00
_cell.angle_gamma   90.00
#
_symmetry.space_group_name_H-M   'P 1'
#
loop_
_entity.id
_entity.type
_entity.pdbx_description
1 polymer ?
#
loop_
_entity_poly.entity_id
_entity_poly.type
_entity_poly.pdbx_seq_one_letter_code
_entity_poly.pdbx_strand_id
1 'polypeptide(L)'
;MNSMLETLLQPLIIWAFPLTFFFGYLLIYRYAFVLVMFEAGFVFLDRSDCTLQSLRLFVGCLAVLTLVVQMYVLFTQISLGQLGEIQIFWKLRLVVPRWLLTTWNSLRFGTMILLAFISFRKDCPNPSYVLLQEYEASPALNVTSDMPQVWRSSTYPIAATTLFLWTGVLQFFTMSQPLSALIFTVRIMISDVSRVLVVLCIIVLAFSTSLACTGADKLVFENFGAALKSLSRLMLNLDPPVFDLASNAPAAVFLVIFVLVSVIGILNVLIAQLNETYEKLSSHTRGYANIHRAQIAVEVEGLLSLRLRKMIWDSMNFDEGLEFEEGYKGPSGGIQCFEPASVMQHRKYIPDRIIRYRGAASALLPWPDVELKTWEVCKSKTVESLTFKN
;
A
#
# COMPACT_ATOMS: atom_id res chain seq x y z
N MET A 1 8.82 37.24 14.52
CA MET A 1 9.81 36.15 14.30
C MET A 1 9.34 35.15 13.25
N ASN A 2 8.09 34.67 13.28
CA ASN A 2 7.57 33.74 12.25
C ASN A 2 7.53 34.33 10.83
N SER A 3 7.21 35.62 10.65
CA SER A 3 7.16 36.25 9.32
C SER A 3 8.52 36.37 8.62
N MET A 4 9.61 36.49 9.40
CA MET A 4 10.97 36.64 8.87
C MET A 4 11.58 35.28 8.52
N LEU A 5 11.22 34.23 9.27
CA LEU A 5 11.58 32.86 8.95
C LEU A 5 10.84 32.37 7.69
N GLU A 6 9.55 32.72 7.53
CA GLU A 6 8.76 32.40 6.34
C GLU A 6 9.31 33.06 5.06
N THR A 7 9.81 34.29 5.16
CA THR A 7 10.37 35.01 4.01
C THR A 7 11.74 34.46 3.59
N LEU A 8 12.55 33.96 4.54
CA LEU A 8 13.83 33.32 4.23
C LEU A 8 13.69 31.88 3.71
N LEU A 9 12.70 31.11 4.19
CA LEU A 9 12.45 29.74 3.73
C LEU A 9 11.68 29.68 2.40
N GLN A 10 10.98 30.74 2.02
CA GLN A 10 10.15 30.78 0.81
C GLN A 10 10.86 30.43 -0.49
N PRO A 11 12.02 31.03 -0.84
CA PRO A 11 12.72 30.65 -2.07
C PRO A 11 13.18 29.19 -2.01
N LEU A 12 13.68 28.73 -0.85
CA LEU A 12 14.08 27.33 -0.64
C LEU A 12 12.92 26.35 -0.85
N ILE A 13 11.72 26.69 -0.37
CA ILE A 13 10.50 25.90 -0.57
C ILE A 13 10.08 25.89 -2.03
N ILE A 14 10.12 27.03 -2.73
CA ILE A 14 9.73 27.14 -4.14
C ILE A 14 10.68 26.36 -5.05
N TRP A 15 11.99 26.36 -4.77
CA TRP A 15 12.98 25.57 -5.52
C TRP A 15 12.95 24.08 -5.15
N ALA A 16 12.67 23.75 -3.89
CA ALA A 16 12.46 22.37 -3.46
C ALA A 16 11.13 21.78 -3.96
N PHE A 17 10.21 22.59 -4.48
CA PHE A 17 8.87 22.16 -4.88
C PHE A 17 8.80 21.38 -6.20
N PRO A 18 9.30 21.89 -7.35
CA PRO A 18 9.38 21.09 -8.57
C PRO A 18 10.30 19.89 -8.36
N LEU A 19 11.31 20.01 -7.48
CA LEU A 19 12.01 18.85 -6.96
C LEU A 19 11.01 17.89 -6.31
N THR A 20 10.32 18.24 -5.23
CA THR A 20 9.39 17.32 -4.51
C THR A 20 8.28 16.72 -5.40
N PHE A 21 7.76 17.45 -6.40
CA PHE A 21 6.77 16.93 -7.35
C PHE A 21 7.39 15.97 -8.37
N PHE A 22 8.54 16.32 -8.95
CA PHE A 22 9.34 15.41 -9.79
C PHE A 22 9.79 14.18 -8.98
N PHE A 23 10.19 14.40 -7.73
CA PHE A 23 10.47 13.43 -6.66
C PHE A 23 9.23 12.66 -6.19
N GLY A 24 8.00 13.03 -6.56
CA GLY A 24 6.80 12.24 -6.30
C GLY A 24 6.73 11.02 -7.23
N TYR A 25 6.96 11.24 -8.52
CA TYR A 25 7.15 10.17 -9.50
C TYR A 25 8.47 9.43 -9.27
N LEU A 26 9.56 10.17 -9.06
CA LEU A 26 10.84 9.62 -8.62
C LEU A 26 10.76 8.96 -7.24
N LEU A 27 9.72 9.20 -6.43
CA LEU A 27 9.62 8.60 -5.09
C LEU A 27 9.52 7.09 -5.22
N ILE A 28 8.74 6.64 -6.20
CA ILE A 28 8.53 5.22 -6.46
C ILE A 28 9.81 4.61 -7.05
N TYR A 29 10.43 5.29 -8.02
CA TYR A 29 11.73 4.88 -8.54
C TYR A 29 12.83 4.89 -7.47
N ARG A 30 12.74 5.78 -6.47
CA ARG A 30 13.67 5.86 -5.34
C ARG A 30 13.60 4.60 -4.49
N TYR A 31 12.42 4.05 -4.22
CA TYR A 31 12.31 2.80 -3.44
C TYR A 31 12.81 1.59 -4.21
N ALA A 32 12.51 1.51 -5.51
CA ALA A 32 13.07 0.47 -6.37
C ALA A 32 14.61 0.58 -6.43
N PHE A 33 15.14 1.79 -6.55
CA PHE A 33 16.57 2.07 -6.53
C PHE A 33 17.21 1.71 -5.17
N VAL A 34 16.60 2.12 -4.06
CA VAL A 34 17.06 1.77 -2.71
C VAL A 34 17.05 0.25 -2.51
N LEU A 35 16.02 -0.46 -2.99
CA LEU A 35 15.96 -1.92 -2.97
C LEU A 35 17.10 -2.54 -3.77
N VAL A 36 17.33 -2.11 -5.02
CA VAL A 36 18.42 -2.63 -5.85
C VAL A 36 19.78 -2.40 -5.19
N MET A 37 20.02 -1.20 -4.64
CA MET A 37 21.25 -0.86 -3.93
C MET A 37 21.41 -1.65 -2.63
N PHE A 38 20.30 -1.91 -1.94
CA PHE A 38 20.28 -2.73 -0.73
C PHE A 38 20.58 -4.20 -1.06
N GLU A 39 19.91 -4.79 -2.05
CA GLU A 39 20.17 -6.16 -2.51
C GLU A 39 21.62 -6.33 -2.99
N ALA A 40 22.15 -5.36 -3.74
CA ALA A 40 23.55 -5.34 -4.13
C ALA A 40 24.48 -5.32 -2.90
N GLY A 41 24.23 -4.44 -1.92
CA GLY A 41 25.10 -4.27 -0.76
C GLY A 41 24.98 -5.35 0.33
N PHE A 42 23.83 -6.01 0.46
CA PHE A 42 23.53 -6.93 1.57
C PHE A 42 23.29 -8.38 1.15
N VAL A 43 22.86 -8.65 -0.08
CA VAL A 43 22.45 -9.99 -0.51
C VAL A 43 23.43 -10.60 -1.52
N PHE A 44 23.80 -9.86 -2.58
CA PHE A 44 24.60 -10.44 -3.66
C PHE A 44 26.10 -10.46 -3.43
N LEU A 45 26.62 -9.56 -2.59
CA LEU A 45 28.06 -9.41 -2.42
C LEU A 45 28.55 -10.08 -1.14
N ASP A 46 29.70 -10.76 -1.26
CA ASP A 46 30.29 -11.54 -0.19
C ASP A 46 30.55 -10.67 1.06
N ARG A 47 30.27 -11.23 2.23
CA ARG A 47 30.37 -10.53 3.52
C ARG A 47 31.80 -10.13 3.87
N SER A 48 32.77 -10.75 3.22
CA SER A 48 34.21 -10.58 3.44
C SER A 48 34.77 -9.25 2.91
N ASP A 49 34.14 -8.65 1.88
CA ASP A 49 34.69 -7.49 1.19
C ASP A 49 34.34 -6.15 1.87
N CYS A 50 35.33 -5.57 2.57
CA CYS A 50 35.21 -4.25 3.22
C CYS A 50 35.03 -3.09 2.22
N THR A 51 35.39 -3.27 0.95
CA THR A 51 35.23 -2.26 -0.11
C THR A 51 33.77 -1.82 -0.28
N LEU A 52 32.82 -2.71 0.04
CA LEU A 52 31.39 -2.50 -0.11
C LEU A 52 30.72 -1.87 1.11
N GLN A 53 31.49 -1.61 2.17
CA GLN A 53 31.04 -0.77 3.28
C GLN A 53 30.63 0.62 2.77
N SER A 54 31.29 1.13 1.73
CA SER A 54 30.93 2.38 1.06
C SER A 54 29.50 2.39 0.52
N LEU A 55 29.05 1.29 -0.12
CA LEU A 55 27.70 1.14 -0.65
C LEU A 55 26.66 1.06 0.47
N ARG A 56 26.94 0.31 1.54
CA ARG A 56 26.04 0.21 2.71
C ARG A 56 25.89 1.55 3.43
N LEU A 57 26.99 2.28 3.59
CA LEU A 57 27.02 3.64 4.13
C LEU A 57 26.25 4.60 3.22
N PHE A 58 26.41 4.51 1.90
CA PHE A 58 25.66 5.32 0.94
C PHE A 58 24.15 5.09 1.07
N VAL A 59 23.71 3.83 1.10
CA VAL A 59 22.30 3.48 1.32
C VAL A 59 21.81 3.98 2.68
N GLY A 60 22.62 3.89 3.73
CA GLY A 60 22.31 4.42 5.05
C GLY A 60 22.17 5.94 5.09
N CYS A 61 23.08 6.67 4.45
CA CYS A 61 23.03 8.12 4.30
C CYS A 61 21.79 8.55 3.51
N LEU A 62 21.46 7.84 2.43
CA LEU A 62 20.24 8.09 1.67
C LEU A 62 19.00 7.83 2.55
N ALA A 63 18.98 6.75 3.33
CA ALA A 63 17.90 6.45 4.27
C ALA A 63 17.73 7.58 5.29
N VAL A 64 18.81 8.06 5.91
CA VAL A 64 18.78 9.18 6.87
C VAL A 64 18.29 10.46 6.23
N LEU A 65 18.77 10.81 5.03
CA LEU A 65 18.30 11.98 4.31
C LEU A 65 16.78 11.90 4.06
N THR A 66 16.29 10.74 3.64
CA THR A 66 14.85 10.55 3.42
C THR A 66 14.05 10.61 4.72
N LEU A 67 14.60 10.12 5.83
CA LEU A 67 14.00 10.19 7.15
C LEU A 67 13.93 11.64 7.65
N VAL A 68 14.97 12.44 7.45
CA VAL A 68 14.97 13.89 7.78
C VAL A 68 13.86 14.62 7.03
N VAL A 69 13.70 14.36 5.73
CA VAL A 69 12.61 14.94 4.92
C VAL A 69 11.23 14.49 5.45
N GLN A 70 11.07 13.21 5.79
CA GLN A 70 9.81 12.69 6.35
C GLN A 70 9.50 13.28 7.72
N MET A 71 10.50 13.44 8.59
CA MET A 71 10.36 14.07 9.89
C MET A 71 9.97 15.55 9.76
N TYR A 72 10.53 16.25 8.78
CA TYR A 72 10.14 17.64 8.49
C TYR A 72 8.66 17.74 8.06
N VAL A 73 8.19 16.85 7.18
CA VAL A 73 6.77 16.79 6.79
C VAL A 73 5.88 16.48 8.00
N LEU A 74 6.28 15.51 8.82
CA LEU A 74 5.55 15.13 10.02
C LEU A 74 5.46 16.29 11.03
N PHE A 75 6.57 16.99 11.27
CA PHE A 75 6.61 18.16 12.14
C PHE A 75 5.73 19.30 11.61
N THR A 76 5.76 19.53 10.30
CA THR A 76 4.91 20.54 9.64
C THR A 76 3.42 20.21 9.79
N GLN A 77 3.03 18.93 9.73
CA GLN A 77 1.64 18.55 9.95
C GLN A 77 1.21 18.68 11.41
N ILE A 78 2.10 18.37 12.35
CA ILE A 78 1.85 18.59 13.78
C ILE A 78 1.67 20.09 14.06
N SER A 79 2.54 20.95 13.51
CA SER A 79 2.45 22.40 13.72
C SER A 79 1.19 23.00 13.11
N LEU A 80 0.69 22.44 12.00
CA LEU A 80 -0.58 22.83 11.37
C LEU A 80 -1.83 22.23 12.05
N GLY A 81 -1.66 21.42 13.12
CA GLY A 81 -2.78 20.76 13.79
C GLY A 81 -3.51 19.72 12.92
N GLN A 82 -2.87 19.21 11.86
CA GLN A 82 -3.42 18.19 10.97
C GLN A 82 -3.31 16.80 11.58
N LEU A 83 -3.96 16.63 12.72
CA LEU A 83 -4.01 15.38 13.46
C LEU A 83 -5.27 14.61 13.08
N GLY A 84 -5.15 13.30 12.91
CA GLY A 84 -6.31 12.42 12.80
C GLY A 84 -6.39 11.47 13.99
N GLU A 85 -7.60 10.94 14.21
CA GLU A 85 -7.87 10.01 15.30
C GLU A 85 -7.90 8.58 14.74
N ILE A 86 -7.06 7.70 15.28
CA ILE A 86 -7.16 6.25 15.10
C ILE A 86 -7.88 5.68 16.32
N GLN A 87 -8.96 4.96 16.10
CA GLN A 87 -9.60 4.18 17.16
C GLN A 87 -8.93 2.81 17.23
N ILE A 88 -8.05 2.64 18.21
CA ILE A 88 -7.34 1.38 18.48
C ILE A 88 -8.12 0.65 19.58
N PHE A 89 -8.76 -0.47 19.24
CA PHE A 89 -9.68 -1.17 20.15
C PHE A 89 -10.80 -0.23 20.68
N TRP A 90 -11.80 -0.80 21.34
CA TRP A 90 -13.13 -0.21 21.55
C TRP A 90 -13.19 1.18 22.24
N LYS A 91 -12.08 1.73 22.77
CA LYS A 91 -12.04 3.05 23.44
C LYS A 91 -10.76 3.88 23.30
N LEU A 92 -9.63 3.34 22.83
CA LEU A 92 -8.37 4.11 22.78
C LEU A 92 -8.32 4.97 21.52
N ARG A 93 -8.49 6.28 21.68
CA ARG A 93 -8.30 7.27 20.62
C ARG A 93 -6.84 7.70 20.60
N LEU A 94 -6.09 7.18 19.64
CA LEU A 94 -4.72 7.60 19.39
C LEU A 94 -4.73 8.75 18.38
N VAL A 95 -4.26 9.91 18.80
CA VAL A 95 -4.11 11.08 17.91
C VAL A 95 -2.77 10.95 17.18
N VAL A 96 -2.82 10.79 15.86
CA VAL A 96 -1.65 10.54 15.02
C VAL A 96 -1.62 11.57 13.88
N PRO A 97 -0.45 12.10 13.49
CA PRO A 97 -0.33 12.96 12.31
C PRO A 97 -0.95 12.31 11.07
N ARG A 98 -1.72 13.08 10.29
CA ARG A 98 -2.47 12.54 9.15
C ARG A 98 -1.60 11.76 8.15
N TRP A 99 -0.34 12.17 7.96
CA TRP A 99 0.62 11.49 7.09
C TRP A 99 0.91 10.04 7.51
N LEU A 100 0.97 9.75 8.81
CA LEU A 100 1.21 8.40 9.34
C LEU A 100 -0.04 7.51 9.26
N LEU A 101 -1.23 8.07 9.08
CA LEU A 101 -2.47 7.27 8.92
C LEU A 101 -2.45 6.42 7.66
N THR A 102 -1.73 6.84 6.62
CA THR A 102 -1.57 6.06 5.40
C THR A 102 -0.58 4.92 5.67
N THR A 103 -1.04 3.67 5.55
CA THR A 103 -0.24 2.45 5.78
C THR A 103 1.10 2.48 5.05
N TRP A 104 1.11 2.98 3.80
CA TRP A 104 2.33 3.10 3.00
C TRP A 104 3.36 4.07 3.59
N ASN A 105 2.92 5.20 4.14
CA ASN A 105 3.85 6.17 4.75
C ASN A 105 4.43 5.63 6.05
N SER A 106 3.61 4.97 6.87
CA SER A 106 4.08 4.27 8.08
C SER A 106 5.08 3.16 7.75
N LEU A 107 4.80 2.33 6.74
CA LEU A 107 5.73 1.31 6.25
C LEU A 107 7.05 1.95 5.80
N ARG A 108 6.98 2.98 4.96
CA ARG A 108 8.16 3.71 4.46
C ARG A 108 9.01 4.29 5.58
N PHE A 109 8.38 4.92 6.57
CA PHE A 109 9.07 5.51 7.71
C PHE A 109 9.78 4.43 8.54
N GLY A 110 9.07 3.33 8.85
CA GLY A 110 9.64 2.19 9.55
C GLY A 110 10.80 1.54 8.81
N THR A 111 10.68 1.34 7.50
CA THR A 111 11.75 0.81 6.66
C THR A 111 12.98 1.70 6.67
N MET A 112 12.83 3.03 6.63
CA MET A 112 13.98 3.94 6.67
C MET A 112 14.68 3.96 8.02
N ILE A 113 13.94 3.83 9.13
CA ILE A 113 14.54 3.66 10.46
C ILE A 113 15.35 2.37 10.54
N LEU A 114 14.78 1.25 10.10
CA LEU A 114 15.47 -0.04 10.11
C LEU A 114 16.68 -0.04 9.19
N LEU A 115 16.56 0.54 8.00
CA LEU A 115 17.65 0.64 7.04
C LEU A 115 18.80 1.51 7.57
N ALA A 116 18.50 2.66 8.17
CA ALA A 116 19.51 3.48 8.84
C ALA A 116 20.19 2.72 9.98
N PHE A 117 19.40 2.05 10.84
CA PHE A 117 19.91 1.26 11.95
C PHE A 117 20.88 0.16 11.47
N ILE A 118 20.52 -0.56 10.41
CA ILE A 118 21.36 -1.63 9.84
C ILE A 118 22.62 -1.06 9.18
N SER A 119 22.49 0.02 8.40
CA SER A 119 23.63 0.61 7.68
C SER A 119 24.69 1.23 8.58
N PHE A 120 24.33 1.77 9.74
CA PHE A 120 25.29 2.36 10.69
C PHE A 120 25.81 1.36 11.72
N ARG A 121 25.28 0.14 11.76
CA ARG A 121 25.83 -0.92 12.60
C ARG A 121 27.20 -1.32 12.04
N LYS A 122 28.25 -1.16 12.85
CA LYS A 122 29.60 -1.58 12.50
C LYS A 122 29.70 -3.10 12.54
N ASP A 123 29.29 -3.76 11.45
CA ASP A 123 29.38 -5.21 11.29
C ASP A 123 30.62 -5.63 10.47
N CYS A 124 31.61 -4.76 10.27
CA CYS A 124 32.90 -5.21 9.76
C CYS A 124 33.62 -5.96 10.90
N PRO A 125 33.72 -7.30 10.86
CA PRO A 125 34.61 -7.99 11.78
C PRO A 125 35.99 -7.37 11.58
N ASN A 126 36.61 -6.93 12.67
CA ASN A 126 38.01 -6.51 12.60
C ASN A 126 38.77 -7.69 11.93
N PRO A 127 39.51 -7.45 10.84
CA PRO A 127 40.15 -8.52 10.07
C PRO A 127 41.07 -9.41 10.93
N SER A 128 41.52 -8.88 12.08
CA SER A 128 42.25 -9.59 13.12
C SER A 128 41.53 -10.81 13.70
N TYR A 129 40.19 -10.86 13.71
CA TYR A 129 39.44 -12.00 14.26
C TYR A 129 39.23 -13.14 13.25
N VAL A 130 39.22 -12.85 11.95
CA VAL A 130 39.02 -13.87 10.91
C VAL A 130 40.24 -14.79 10.82
N LEU A 131 41.45 -14.24 10.95
CA LEU A 131 42.68 -15.02 10.95
C LEU A 131 42.82 -15.95 12.17
N LEU A 132 42.22 -15.60 13.32
CA LEU A 132 42.20 -16.48 14.49
C LEU A 132 41.19 -17.62 14.33
N GLN A 133 40.07 -17.37 13.66
CA GLN A 133 39.05 -18.40 13.43
C GLN A 133 39.51 -19.47 12.44
N GLU A 134 40.36 -19.11 11.46
CA GLU A 134 40.97 -20.08 10.55
C GLU A 134 42.10 -20.89 11.22
N TYR A 135 42.75 -20.33 12.26
CA TYR A 135 43.78 -21.03 13.03
C TYR A 135 43.19 -22.04 14.04
N GLU A 136 41.97 -21.78 14.55
CA GLU A 136 41.27 -22.69 15.48
C GLU A 136 40.49 -23.83 14.79
N ALA A 137 40.42 -23.88 13.46
CA ALA A 137 39.84 -24.99 12.70
C ALA A 137 40.71 -26.27 12.70
N SER A 138 41.58 -26.43 13.70
CA SER A 138 42.32 -27.67 13.94
C SER A 138 41.38 -28.74 14.54
N PRO A 139 41.35 -29.97 14.00
CA PRO A 139 40.31 -30.98 14.28
C PRO A 139 40.38 -31.66 15.66
N ALA A 140 41.10 -31.10 16.64
CA ALA A 140 41.40 -31.78 17.90
C ALA A 140 40.67 -31.25 19.14
N LEU A 141 39.96 -30.12 19.06
CA LEU A 141 39.29 -29.56 20.23
C LEU A 141 37.77 -29.51 20.03
N ASN A 142 37.06 -30.36 20.77
CA ASN A 142 35.61 -30.29 20.99
C ASN A 142 35.27 -28.99 21.75
N VAL A 143 35.48 -27.83 21.12
CA VAL A 143 34.96 -26.56 21.61
C VAL A 143 33.46 -26.61 21.37
N THR A 144 32.76 -26.92 22.45
CA THR A 144 31.31 -26.89 22.58
C THR A 144 30.75 -25.57 22.06
N SER A 145 30.15 -25.62 20.87
CA SER A 145 28.86 -25.05 20.41
C SER A 145 28.37 -23.66 20.83
N ASP A 146 29.10 -22.87 21.62
CA ASP A 146 28.74 -21.51 21.99
C ASP A 146 29.24 -20.52 20.94
N MET A 147 28.77 -20.72 19.71
CA MET A 147 28.77 -19.67 18.70
C MET A 147 28.15 -18.40 19.32
N PRO A 148 28.87 -17.25 19.35
CA PRO A 148 28.39 -16.08 20.07
C PRO A 148 27.03 -15.64 19.54
N GLN A 149 26.02 -15.67 20.42
CA GLN A 149 24.61 -15.28 20.15
C GLN A 149 24.46 -13.93 19.42
N VAL A 150 25.48 -13.08 19.49
CA VAL A 150 25.56 -11.77 18.84
C VAL A 150 25.30 -11.85 17.33
N TRP A 151 25.79 -12.88 16.64
CA TRP A 151 25.62 -13.01 15.18
C TRP A 151 24.21 -13.41 14.76
N ARG A 152 23.43 -14.09 15.62
CA ARG A 152 22.01 -14.40 15.32
C ARG A 152 21.11 -13.16 15.40
N SER A 153 21.49 -12.17 16.22
CA SER A 153 20.68 -10.95 16.41
C SER A 153 20.61 -10.04 15.17
N SER A 154 21.62 -10.08 14.29
CA SER A 154 21.72 -9.15 13.14
C SER A 154 20.96 -9.62 11.90
N THR A 155 20.65 -10.92 11.76
CA THR A 155 20.00 -11.45 10.55
C THR A 155 18.52 -11.07 10.46
N TYR A 156 17.80 -11.02 11.59
CA TYR A 156 16.37 -10.69 11.62
C TYR A 156 16.01 -9.28 11.11
N PRO A 157 16.66 -8.19 11.54
CA PRO A 157 16.33 -6.85 11.03
C PRO A 157 16.64 -6.70 9.54
N ILE A 158 17.69 -7.37 9.04
CA ILE A 158 18.01 -7.40 7.61
C ILE A 158 16.85 -8.06 6.85
N ALA A 159 16.43 -9.26 7.23
CA ALA A 159 15.33 -9.97 6.59
C ALA A 159 14.00 -9.18 6.64
N ALA A 160 13.69 -8.55 7.78
CA ALA A 160 12.51 -7.71 7.92
C ALA A 160 12.56 -6.48 7.00
N THR A 161 13.73 -5.83 6.90
CA THR A 161 13.94 -4.68 6.00
C THR A 161 13.79 -5.10 4.54
N THR A 162 14.34 -6.25 4.14
CA THR A 162 14.14 -6.83 2.81
C THR A 162 12.66 -7.00 2.52
N LEU A 163 11.91 -7.66 3.42
CA LEU A 163 10.47 -7.88 3.26
C LEU A 163 9.71 -6.56 3.10
N PHE A 164 10.04 -5.54 3.90
CA PHE A 164 9.38 -4.24 3.82
C PHE A 164 9.74 -3.47 2.56
N LEU A 165 10.99 -3.56 2.07
CA LEU A 165 11.39 -2.96 0.79
C LEU A 165 10.63 -3.61 -0.37
N TRP A 166 10.55 -4.93 -0.42
CA TRP A 166 9.75 -5.66 -1.42
C TRP A 166 8.25 -5.34 -1.33
N THR A 167 7.71 -5.24 -0.11
CA THR A 167 6.33 -4.77 0.09
C THR A 167 6.15 -3.34 -0.43
N GLY A 168 7.14 -2.47 -0.25
CA GLY A 168 7.16 -1.11 -0.79
C GLY A 168 7.12 -1.06 -2.32
N VAL A 169 7.69 -2.05 -3.01
CA VAL A 169 7.62 -2.16 -4.48
C VAL A 169 6.19 -2.38 -4.96
N LEU A 170 5.31 -3.00 -4.16
CA LEU A 170 3.89 -3.15 -4.53
C LEU A 170 3.21 -1.79 -4.77
N GLN A 171 3.72 -0.72 -4.17
CA GLN A 171 3.22 0.62 -4.44
C GLN A 171 3.50 1.10 -5.86
N PHE A 172 4.54 0.59 -6.53
CA PHE A 172 4.76 0.89 -7.95
C PHE A 172 3.58 0.43 -8.81
N PHE A 173 2.99 -0.71 -8.47
CA PHE A 173 1.85 -1.25 -9.20
C PHE A 173 0.57 -0.42 -9.05
N THR A 174 0.48 0.51 -8.08
CA THR A 174 -0.69 1.41 -7.99
C THR A 174 -0.76 2.41 -9.16
N MET A 175 0.33 2.59 -9.91
CA MET A 175 0.31 3.39 -11.14
C MET A 175 -0.53 2.75 -12.25
N SER A 176 -0.50 1.41 -12.33
CA SER A 176 -1.31 0.66 -13.27
C SER A 176 -2.74 0.52 -12.74
N GLN A 177 -3.73 0.94 -13.52
CA GLN A 177 -5.14 0.86 -13.13
C GLN A 177 -5.61 -0.58 -12.79
N PRO A 178 -5.34 -1.62 -13.61
CA PRO A 178 -5.76 -2.98 -13.28
C PRO A 178 -5.06 -3.53 -12.03
N LEU A 179 -3.77 -3.21 -11.83
CA LEU A 179 -3.03 -3.70 -10.65
C LEU A 179 -3.43 -2.93 -9.38
N SER A 180 -3.68 -1.62 -9.46
CA SER A 180 -4.19 -0.84 -8.34
C SER A 180 -5.55 -1.35 -7.86
N ALA A 181 -6.42 -1.74 -8.79
CA ALA A 181 -7.69 -2.39 -8.48
C ALA A 181 -7.47 -3.70 -7.71
N LEU A 182 -6.55 -4.55 -8.18
CA LEU A 182 -6.21 -5.81 -7.50
C LEU A 182 -5.67 -5.58 -6.09
N ILE A 183 -4.72 -4.66 -5.91
CA ILE A 183 -4.15 -4.33 -4.59
C ILE A 183 -5.23 -3.83 -3.64
N PHE A 184 -6.16 -3.01 -4.14
CA PHE A 184 -7.27 -2.52 -3.35
C PHE A 184 -8.21 -3.66 -2.91
N THR A 185 -8.54 -4.58 -3.83
CA THR A 185 -9.33 -5.78 -3.53
C THR A 185 -8.65 -6.64 -2.48
N VAL A 186 -7.35 -6.91 -2.63
CA VAL A 186 -6.55 -7.66 -1.64
C VAL A 186 -6.59 -6.97 -0.28
N ARG A 187 -6.46 -5.63 -0.23
CA ARG A 187 -6.53 -4.87 1.04
C ARG A 187 -7.86 -5.05 1.75
N ILE A 188 -8.98 -5.05 1.03
CA ILE A 188 -10.30 -5.29 1.64
C ILE A 188 -10.39 -6.73 2.14
N MET A 189 -9.97 -7.70 1.30
CA MET A 189 -9.98 -9.11 1.66
C MET A 189 -9.10 -9.44 2.87
N ILE A 190 -7.98 -8.75 3.08
CA ILE A 190 -7.14 -8.93 4.28
C ILE A 190 -7.95 -8.70 5.56
N SER A 191 -8.95 -7.80 5.55
CA SER A 191 -9.84 -7.63 6.71
C SER A 191 -10.76 -8.83 6.94
N ASP A 192 -11.16 -9.54 5.89
CA ASP A 192 -11.97 -10.74 6.01
C ASP A 192 -11.11 -11.91 6.48
N VAL A 193 -9.91 -12.05 5.88
CA VAL A 193 -8.90 -13.05 6.30
C VAL A 193 -8.52 -12.86 7.76
N SER A 194 -8.31 -11.63 8.24
CA SER A 194 -7.89 -11.38 9.62
C SER A 194 -8.95 -11.81 10.63
N ARG A 195 -10.25 -11.65 10.33
CA ARG A 195 -11.35 -12.12 11.19
C ARG A 195 -11.35 -13.65 11.31
N VAL A 196 -11.19 -14.36 10.20
CA VAL A 196 -11.13 -15.82 10.21
C VAL A 196 -9.85 -16.33 10.88
N LEU A 197 -8.71 -15.67 10.64
CA LEU A 197 -7.45 -15.99 11.31
C LEU A 197 -7.55 -15.84 12.83
N VAL A 198 -8.30 -14.85 13.36
CA VAL A 198 -8.54 -14.72 14.80
C VAL A 198 -9.29 -15.93 15.35
N VAL A 199 -10.35 -16.39 14.67
CA VAL A 199 -11.10 -17.59 15.06
C VAL A 199 -10.20 -18.84 15.00
N LEU A 200 -9.41 -18.96 13.94
CA LEU A 200 -8.46 -20.05 13.74
C LEU A 200 -7.40 -20.07 14.85
N CYS A 201 -6.82 -18.91 15.20
CA CYS A 201 -5.88 -18.78 16.32
C CYS A 201 -6.51 -19.23 17.63
N ILE A 202 -7.75 -18.82 17.94
CA ILE A 202 -8.44 -19.26 19.17
C ILE A 202 -8.57 -20.79 19.21
N ILE A 203 -8.94 -21.41 18.09
CA ILE A 203 -9.10 -22.87 17.99
C ILE A 203 -7.75 -23.57 18.15
N VAL A 204 -6.72 -23.11 17.43
CA VAL A 204 -5.37 -23.69 17.56
C VAL A 204 -4.87 -23.56 19.00
N LEU A 205 -5.06 -22.43 19.67
CA LEU A 205 -4.68 -22.24 21.08
C LEU A 205 -5.48 -23.17 22.02
N ALA A 206 -6.79 -23.32 21.80
CA ALA A 206 -7.65 -24.21 22.60
C ALA A 206 -7.24 -25.69 22.47
N PHE A 207 -7.00 -26.17 21.24
CA PHE A 207 -6.53 -27.54 21.05
C PHE A 207 -5.09 -27.74 21.53
N SER A 208 -4.22 -26.74 21.37
CA SER A 208 -2.83 -26.81 21.87
C SER A 208 -2.76 -26.90 23.39
N THR A 209 -3.59 -26.13 24.10
CA THR A 209 -3.71 -26.21 25.56
C THR A 209 -4.28 -27.57 26.00
N SER A 210 -5.35 -28.03 25.34
CA SER A 210 -5.94 -29.34 25.64
C SER A 210 -4.94 -30.49 25.46
N LEU A 211 -4.17 -30.51 24.36
CA LEU A 211 -3.18 -31.56 24.09
C LEU A 211 -1.96 -31.49 25.02
N ALA A 212 -1.55 -30.29 25.44
CA ALA A 212 -0.51 -30.14 26.45
C ALA A 212 -0.95 -30.72 27.81
N CYS A 213 -2.23 -30.60 28.16
CA CYS A 213 -2.77 -31.15 29.41
C CYS A 213 -2.96 -32.67 29.38
N THR A 214 -3.22 -33.28 28.23
CA THR A 214 -3.41 -34.74 28.15
C THR A 214 -2.11 -35.53 28.32
N GLY A 215 -0.94 -34.91 28.11
CA GLY A 215 0.36 -35.57 28.23
C GLY A 215 0.53 -36.76 27.28
N ALA A 216 -0.25 -36.78 26.18
CA ALA A 216 -0.45 -37.96 25.34
C ALA A 216 0.78 -38.38 24.53
N ASP A 217 1.82 -37.55 24.44
CA ASP A 217 3.12 -37.95 23.93
C ASP A 217 4.19 -36.98 24.41
N LYS A 218 5.12 -37.46 25.24
CA LYS A 218 6.19 -36.61 25.78
C LYS A 218 7.13 -36.09 24.69
N LEU A 219 7.20 -36.73 23.52
CA LEU A 219 8.12 -36.30 22.46
C LEU A 219 7.56 -35.16 21.60
N VAL A 220 6.24 -35.13 21.37
CA VAL A 220 5.60 -34.17 20.45
C VAL A 220 4.84 -33.07 21.18
N PHE A 221 4.29 -33.36 22.36
CA PHE A 221 3.41 -32.49 23.12
C PHE A 221 3.94 -32.18 24.53
N GLU A 222 5.26 -32.17 24.71
CA GLU A 222 5.90 -31.93 26.00
C GLU A 222 5.44 -30.62 26.65
N ASN A 223 5.33 -29.57 25.82
CA ASN A 223 5.03 -28.21 26.24
C ASN A 223 3.97 -27.58 25.33
N PHE A 224 3.23 -26.60 25.85
CA PHE A 224 2.25 -25.84 25.07
C PHE A 224 2.83 -25.28 23.75
N GLY A 225 4.07 -24.78 23.77
CA GLY A 225 4.73 -24.27 22.57
C GLY A 225 5.04 -25.35 21.54
N ALA A 226 5.39 -26.56 21.98
CA ALA A 226 5.60 -27.71 21.09
C ALA A 226 4.27 -28.15 20.47
N ALA A 227 3.20 -28.24 21.27
CA ALA A 227 1.85 -28.54 20.80
C ALA A 227 1.37 -27.49 19.78
N LEU A 228 1.52 -26.20 20.08
CA LEU A 228 1.17 -25.10 19.19
C LEU A 228 1.92 -25.19 17.86
N LYS A 229 3.23 -25.45 17.89
CA LYS A 229 4.06 -25.60 16.69
C LYS A 229 3.64 -26.82 15.86
N SER A 230 3.37 -27.95 16.50
CA SER A 230 2.93 -29.19 15.84
C SER A 230 1.55 -29.05 15.22
N LEU A 231 0.57 -28.46 15.93
CA LEU A 231 -0.76 -28.20 15.37
C LEU A 231 -0.74 -27.17 14.25
N SER A 232 0.10 -26.14 14.35
CA SER A 232 0.24 -25.14 13.28
C SER A 232 0.85 -25.76 12.01
N ARG A 233 1.82 -26.67 12.16
CA ARG A 233 2.38 -27.44 11.03
C ARG A 233 1.35 -28.37 10.40
N LEU A 234 0.54 -29.03 11.23
CA LEU A 234 -0.56 -29.89 10.77
C LEU A 234 -1.62 -29.09 10.01
N MET A 235 -2.01 -27.92 10.53
CA MET A 235 -2.97 -27.02 9.89
C MET A 235 -2.50 -26.51 8.52
N LEU A 236 -1.20 -26.25 8.38
CA LEU A 236 -0.58 -25.81 7.12
C LEU A 236 -0.14 -26.97 6.22
N ASN A 237 -0.34 -28.22 6.64
CA ASN A 237 0.10 -29.41 5.94
C ASN A 237 1.61 -29.41 5.58
N LEU A 238 2.45 -28.88 6.48
CA LEU A 238 3.90 -28.72 6.23
C LEU A 238 4.73 -29.94 6.62
N ASP A 239 4.29 -30.70 7.63
CA ASP A 239 4.88 -31.97 8.05
C ASP A 239 3.92 -32.63 9.05
N PRO A 240 3.19 -33.69 8.68
CA PRO A 240 2.27 -34.34 9.60
C PRO A 240 3.07 -35.00 10.72
N PRO A 241 2.77 -34.72 11.99
CA PRO A 241 3.51 -35.37 13.06
C PRO A 241 3.23 -36.88 13.03
N VAL A 242 4.29 -37.68 13.18
CA VAL A 242 4.16 -39.13 13.26
C VAL A 242 3.60 -39.47 14.63
N PHE A 243 2.31 -39.79 14.69
CA PHE A 243 1.64 -40.23 15.91
C PHE A 243 1.48 -41.74 15.91
N ASP A 244 1.84 -42.38 17.01
CA ASP A 244 1.43 -43.76 17.23
C ASP A 244 0.00 -43.78 17.76
N LEU A 245 -0.96 -43.92 16.84
CA LEU A 245 -2.40 -43.97 17.16
C LEU A 245 -2.74 -45.12 18.12
N ALA A 246 -1.92 -46.18 18.19
CA ALA A 246 -2.19 -47.33 19.05
C ALA A 246 -1.90 -47.01 20.54
N SER A 247 -0.98 -46.08 20.80
CA SER A 247 -0.56 -45.76 22.17
C SER A 247 -1.55 -44.88 22.92
N ASN A 248 -2.23 -43.95 22.23
CA ASN A 248 -3.05 -42.91 22.86
C ASN A 248 -4.31 -42.56 22.05
N ALA A 249 -5.28 -43.49 22.05
CA ALA A 249 -6.59 -43.33 21.42
C ALA A 249 -7.30 -41.98 21.68
N PRO A 250 -7.35 -41.40 22.90
CA PRO A 250 -8.07 -40.14 23.11
C PRO A 250 -7.42 -38.96 22.38
N ALA A 251 -6.09 -38.89 22.33
CA ALA A 251 -5.38 -37.83 21.63
C ALA A 251 -5.58 -37.93 20.11
N ALA A 252 -5.61 -39.15 19.57
CA ALA A 252 -5.93 -39.39 18.17
C ALA A 252 -7.34 -38.86 17.82
N VAL A 253 -8.34 -39.11 18.67
CA VAL A 253 -9.70 -38.57 18.47
C VAL A 253 -9.71 -37.04 18.50
N PHE A 254 -9.01 -36.40 19.45
CA PHE A 254 -8.89 -34.94 19.49
C PHE A 254 -8.24 -34.36 18.24
N LEU A 255 -7.19 -35.01 17.72
CA LEU A 255 -6.53 -34.59 16.48
C LEU A 255 -7.45 -34.74 15.26
N VAL A 256 -8.23 -35.82 15.17
CA VAL A 256 -9.22 -36.00 14.10
C VAL A 256 -10.27 -34.90 14.14
N ILE A 257 -10.81 -34.58 15.32
CA ILE A 257 -11.77 -33.48 15.50
C ILE A 257 -11.13 -32.14 15.12
N PHE A 258 -9.89 -31.90 15.55
CA PHE A 258 -9.15 -30.68 15.19
C PHE A 258 -9.01 -30.54 13.68
N VAL A 259 -8.58 -31.58 12.96
CA VAL A 259 -8.42 -31.54 11.50
C VAL A 259 -9.77 -31.31 10.82
N LEU A 260 -10.83 -31.97 11.27
CA LEU A 260 -12.17 -31.80 10.71
C LEU A 260 -12.68 -30.36 10.90
N VAL A 261 -12.53 -29.79 12.09
CA VAL A 261 -13.02 -28.43 12.38
C VAL A 261 -12.15 -27.35 11.71
N SER A 262 -10.82 -27.43 11.87
CA SER A 262 -9.90 -26.37 11.43
C SER A 262 -9.60 -26.43 9.93
N VAL A 263 -9.16 -27.59 9.43
CA VAL A 263 -8.71 -27.75 8.04
C VAL A 263 -9.91 -27.95 7.11
N ILE A 264 -10.84 -28.83 7.46
CA ILE A 264 -11.99 -29.12 6.56
C ILE A 264 -13.09 -28.07 6.74
N GLY A 265 -13.41 -27.68 7.98
CA GLY A 265 -14.46 -26.70 8.24
C GLY A 265 -14.03 -25.28 7.89
N ILE A 266 -13.12 -24.73 8.69
CA ILE A 266 -12.82 -23.29 8.66
C ILE A 266 -12.08 -22.84 7.41
N LEU A 267 -11.13 -23.64 6.89
CA LEU A 267 -10.41 -23.27 5.67
C LEU A 267 -11.35 -23.22 4.44
N ASN A 268 -12.31 -24.14 4.35
CA ASN A 268 -13.30 -24.13 3.27
C ASN A 268 -14.26 -22.94 3.39
N VAL A 269 -14.69 -22.59 4.61
CA VAL A 269 -15.47 -21.36 4.85
C VAL A 269 -14.67 -20.11 4.46
N LEU A 270 -13.36 -20.06 4.76
CA LEU A 270 -12.50 -18.95 4.35
C LEU A 270 -12.46 -18.80 2.82
N ILE A 271 -12.28 -19.91 2.09
CA ILE A 271 -12.26 -19.89 0.62
C ILE A 271 -13.61 -19.42 0.07
N ALA A 272 -14.73 -19.92 0.60
CA ALA A 272 -16.06 -19.52 0.19
C ALA A 272 -16.29 -18.01 0.41
N GLN A 273 -15.90 -17.49 1.58
CA GLN A 273 -16.02 -16.07 1.90
C GLN A 273 -15.14 -15.20 0.99
N LEU A 274 -13.92 -15.63 0.69
CA LEU A 274 -13.03 -14.89 -0.22
C LEU A 274 -13.58 -14.83 -1.65
N ASN A 275 -14.18 -15.92 -2.14
CA ASN A 275 -14.83 -15.94 -3.45
C ASN A 275 -16.04 -15.00 -3.51
N GLU A 276 -16.91 -15.03 -2.48
CA GLU A 276 -18.07 -14.15 -2.42
C GLU A 276 -17.66 -12.66 -2.35
N THR A 277 -16.68 -12.32 -1.51
CA THR A 277 -16.12 -10.97 -1.44
C THR A 277 -15.48 -10.58 -2.77
N TYR A 278 -14.74 -11.49 -3.43
CA TYR A 278 -14.12 -11.22 -4.73
C TYR A 278 -15.14 -10.87 -5.80
N GLU A 279 -16.18 -11.67 -5.95
CA GLU A 279 -17.22 -11.45 -6.96
C GLU A 279 -17.89 -10.08 -6.76
N LYS A 280 -18.28 -9.75 -5.52
CA LYS A 280 -18.86 -8.45 -5.17
C LYS A 280 -17.93 -7.28 -5.47
N LEU A 281 -16.63 -7.42 -5.22
CA LEU A 281 -15.67 -6.35 -5.46
C LEU A 281 -15.28 -6.22 -6.94
N SER A 282 -15.22 -7.34 -7.68
CA SER A 282 -14.73 -7.40 -9.05
C SER A 282 -15.45 -6.44 -9.98
N SER A 283 -16.78 -6.29 -9.82
CA SER A 283 -17.63 -5.39 -10.62
C SER A 283 -17.36 -3.90 -10.34
N HIS A 284 -16.82 -3.56 -9.18
CA HIS A 284 -16.59 -2.18 -8.73
C HIS A 284 -15.11 -1.77 -8.70
N THR A 285 -14.20 -2.67 -9.04
CA THR A 285 -12.73 -2.46 -9.06
C THR A 285 -12.29 -1.15 -9.73
N ARG A 286 -12.87 -0.81 -10.88
CA ARG A 286 -12.54 0.42 -11.61
C ARG A 286 -12.96 1.68 -10.85
N GLY A 287 -14.12 1.66 -10.20
CA GLY A 287 -14.60 2.78 -9.39
C GLY A 287 -13.68 3.05 -8.21
N TYR A 288 -13.25 1.99 -7.51
CA TYR A 288 -12.31 2.11 -6.40
C TYR A 288 -10.94 2.62 -6.82
N ALA A 289 -10.41 2.18 -7.97
CA ALA A 289 -9.15 2.70 -8.50
C ALA A 289 -9.22 4.21 -8.77
N ASN A 290 -10.35 4.69 -9.30
CA ASN A 290 -10.57 6.13 -9.54
C ASN A 290 -10.67 6.92 -8.23
N ILE A 291 -11.42 6.42 -7.25
CA ILE A 291 -11.53 7.06 -5.92
C ILE A 291 -10.16 7.14 -5.25
N HIS A 292 -9.37 6.07 -5.31
CA HIS A 292 -8.02 6.04 -4.75
C HIS A 292 -7.09 7.05 -5.43
N ARG A 293 -7.16 7.20 -6.76
CA ARG A 293 -6.40 8.23 -7.48
C ARG A 293 -6.84 9.64 -7.11
N ALA A 294 -8.15 9.87 -6.98
CA ALA A 294 -8.68 11.15 -6.52
C ALA A 294 -8.21 11.47 -5.10
N GLN A 295 -8.18 10.47 -4.21
CA GLN A 295 -7.63 10.61 -2.86
C GLN A 295 -6.15 11.00 -2.90
N ILE A 296 -5.33 10.31 -3.70
CA ILE A 296 -3.91 10.66 -3.86
C ILE A 296 -3.77 12.08 -4.40
N ALA A 297 -4.57 12.48 -5.38
CA ALA A 297 -4.54 13.82 -5.94
C ALA A 297 -4.85 14.88 -4.87
N VAL A 298 -5.89 14.67 -4.06
CA VAL A 298 -6.26 15.56 -2.95
C VAL A 298 -5.18 15.58 -1.86
N GLU A 299 -4.53 14.44 -1.56
CA GLU A 299 -3.42 14.37 -0.61
C GLU A 299 -2.20 15.16 -1.11
N VAL A 300 -1.84 15.00 -2.39
CA VAL A 300 -0.75 15.74 -3.03
C VAL A 300 -1.08 17.24 -3.09
N GLU A 301 -2.30 17.59 -3.46
CA GLU A 301 -2.80 18.97 -3.43
C GLU A 301 -2.69 19.56 -2.02
N GLY A 302 -3.02 18.76 -1.01
CA GLY A 302 -2.88 19.08 0.42
C GLY A 302 -1.47 19.48 0.84
N LEU A 303 -0.44 18.98 0.15
CA LEU A 303 0.97 19.32 0.38
C LEU A 303 1.42 20.61 -0.34
N LEU A 304 0.64 21.10 -1.31
CA LEU A 304 0.94 22.33 -2.04
C LEU A 304 0.69 23.54 -1.13
N SER A 305 1.57 24.55 -1.21
CA SER A 305 1.33 25.86 -0.58
C SER A 305 0.10 26.56 -1.19
N LEU A 306 -0.59 27.39 -0.41
CA LEU A 306 -1.78 28.11 -0.88
C LEU A 306 -1.49 28.98 -2.12
N ARG A 307 -0.30 29.57 -2.19
CA ARG A 307 0.13 30.37 -3.35
C ARG A 307 0.21 29.53 -4.63
N LEU A 308 0.75 28.32 -4.54
CA LEU A 308 0.86 27.42 -5.68
C LEU A 308 -0.52 26.90 -6.10
N ARG A 309 -1.39 26.56 -5.14
CA ARG A 309 -2.78 26.20 -5.46
C ARG A 309 -3.50 27.32 -6.18
N LYS A 310 -3.32 28.56 -5.72
CA LYS A 310 -3.87 29.75 -6.38
C LYS A 310 -3.28 29.92 -7.78
N MET A 311 -1.97 29.79 -7.95
CA MET A 311 -1.34 29.85 -9.28
C MET A 311 -1.87 28.78 -10.24
N ILE A 312 -2.04 27.54 -9.77
CA ILE A 312 -2.62 26.45 -10.56
C ILE A 312 -4.08 26.76 -10.90
N TRP A 313 -4.86 27.23 -9.92
CA TRP A 313 -6.24 27.68 -10.12
C TRP A 313 -6.35 28.76 -11.19
N ASP A 314 -5.56 29.83 -11.04
CA ASP A 314 -5.51 30.97 -11.96
C ASP A 314 -5.07 30.49 -13.37
N SER A 315 -4.15 29.52 -13.47
CA SER A 315 -3.69 28.97 -14.75
C SER A 315 -4.71 28.09 -15.49
N MET A 316 -5.75 27.61 -14.80
CA MET A 316 -6.83 26.85 -15.42
C MET A 316 -7.87 27.74 -16.11
N ASN A 317 -7.75 29.08 -15.98
CA ASN A 317 -8.65 30.06 -16.56
C ASN A 317 -10.14 29.77 -16.28
N PHE A 318 -10.46 29.26 -15.09
CA PHE A 318 -11.85 28.98 -14.73
C PHE A 318 -12.76 30.21 -14.71
N ASP A 319 -12.19 31.41 -14.67
CA ASP A 319 -12.95 32.65 -14.75
C ASP A 319 -13.35 33.02 -16.19
N GLU A 320 -12.69 32.42 -17.20
CA GLU A 320 -12.99 32.66 -18.61
C GLU A 320 -14.21 31.83 -19.05
N GLY A 321 -15.12 32.45 -19.81
CA GLY A 321 -16.27 31.75 -20.38
C GLY A 321 -15.83 30.79 -21.48
N LEU A 322 -16.25 29.52 -21.39
CA LEU A 322 -15.88 28.50 -22.37
C LEU A 322 -16.58 28.75 -23.71
N GLU A 323 -15.85 28.71 -24.82
CA GLU A 323 -16.47 28.81 -26.14
C GLU A 323 -17.11 27.47 -26.55
N PHE A 324 -18.41 27.50 -26.86
CA PHE A 324 -19.13 26.30 -27.31
C PHE A 324 -19.08 26.10 -28.82
N GLU A 325 -19.17 27.19 -29.56
CA GLU A 325 -19.11 27.32 -31.01
C GLU A 325 -18.47 28.67 -31.34
N GLU A 326 -17.93 28.82 -32.55
CA GLU A 326 -17.28 30.06 -32.99
C GLU A 326 -18.22 31.28 -32.79
N GLY A 327 -17.83 32.17 -31.89
CA GLY A 327 -18.60 33.38 -31.52
C GLY A 327 -19.61 33.21 -30.37
N TYR A 328 -19.73 32.02 -29.77
CA TYR A 328 -20.59 31.76 -28.61
C TYR A 328 -19.80 31.57 -27.32
N LYS A 329 -19.82 32.60 -26.45
CA LYS A 329 -19.30 32.50 -25.08
C LYS A 329 -20.29 31.74 -24.19
N GLY A 330 -19.86 30.58 -23.72
CA GLY A 330 -20.52 29.78 -22.69
C GLY A 330 -20.20 30.25 -21.27
N PRO A 331 -20.73 29.53 -20.26
CA PRO A 331 -20.46 29.83 -18.87
C PRO A 331 -18.99 29.60 -18.52
N SER A 332 -18.50 30.33 -17.52
CA SER A 332 -17.19 30.09 -16.92
C SER A 332 -17.23 28.88 -15.96
N GLY A 333 -16.06 28.46 -15.48
CA GLY A 333 -15.90 27.39 -14.49
C GLY A 333 -15.76 25.98 -15.07
N GLY A 334 -15.51 25.85 -16.37
CA GLY A 334 -15.34 24.54 -17.01
C GLY A 334 -13.99 24.37 -17.70
N ILE A 335 -13.72 23.14 -18.18
CA ILE A 335 -12.59 22.80 -19.07
C ILE A 335 -13.17 22.26 -20.36
N GLN A 336 -12.71 22.78 -21.49
CA GLN A 336 -13.04 22.23 -22.81
C GLN A 336 -12.25 20.93 -23.03
N CYS A 337 -12.94 19.84 -23.36
CA CYS A 337 -12.32 18.57 -23.70
C CYS A 337 -12.76 18.13 -25.09
N PHE A 338 -11.83 17.54 -25.85
CA PHE A 338 -12.15 16.89 -27.11
C PHE A 338 -12.64 15.48 -26.83
N GLU A 339 -13.86 15.17 -27.24
CA GLU A 339 -14.39 13.81 -27.18
C GLU A 339 -14.18 13.10 -28.52
N PRO A 340 -13.74 11.83 -28.52
CA PRO A 340 -13.64 11.07 -29.76
C PRO A 340 -15.04 10.83 -30.34
N ALA A 341 -15.19 11.01 -31.66
CA ALA A 341 -16.47 10.86 -32.36
C ALA A 341 -17.12 9.47 -32.16
N SER A 342 -16.33 8.44 -31.84
CA SER A 342 -16.83 7.10 -31.50
C SER A 342 -17.68 7.05 -30.24
N VAL A 343 -17.51 7.99 -29.29
CA VAL A 343 -18.31 8.08 -28.07
C VAL A 343 -19.76 8.43 -28.40
N MET A 344 -19.98 9.29 -29.41
CA MET A 344 -21.32 9.69 -29.87
C MET A 344 -22.09 8.51 -30.50
N GLN A 345 -21.39 7.49 -30.99
CA GLN A 345 -21.99 6.30 -31.59
C GLN A 345 -22.39 5.24 -30.55
N HIS A 346 -21.97 5.40 -29.29
CA HIS A 346 -22.23 4.40 -28.26
C HIS A 346 -23.71 4.39 -27.86
N ARG A 347 -24.33 3.21 -27.70
CA ARG A 347 -25.77 3.06 -27.35
C ARG A 347 -26.17 3.76 -26.03
N LYS A 348 -25.21 3.98 -25.13
CA LYS A 348 -25.42 4.72 -23.86
C LYS A 348 -25.04 6.20 -23.94
N TYR A 349 -24.69 6.71 -25.13
CA TYR A 349 -24.43 8.12 -25.30
C TYR A 349 -25.70 8.90 -24.96
N ILE A 350 -25.57 9.84 -24.04
CA ILE A 350 -26.64 10.76 -23.69
C ILE A 350 -26.30 12.02 -24.47
N PRO A 351 -27.11 12.40 -25.47
CA PRO A 351 -26.86 13.63 -26.22
C PRO A 351 -26.80 14.82 -25.27
N ASP A 352 -26.08 15.86 -25.68
CA ASP A 352 -25.86 17.06 -24.89
C ASP A 352 -27.21 17.56 -24.34
N ARG A 353 -27.31 17.66 -23.02
CA ARG A 353 -28.56 18.05 -22.32
C ARG A 353 -28.80 19.55 -22.42
N ILE A 354 -27.85 20.28 -22.98
CA ILE A 354 -27.88 21.72 -23.11
C ILE A 354 -28.59 22.07 -24.42
N ILE A 355 -29.83 22.50 -24.30
CA ILE A 355 -30.57 23.11 -25.42
C ILE A 355 -30.12 24.57 -25.55
N ARG A 356 -29.57 24.94 -26.70
CA ARG A 356 -29.03 26.28 -26.96
C ARG A 356 -30.00 27.07 -27.81
N TYR A 357 -30.29 28.31 -27.42
CA TYR A 357 -31.10 29.25 -28.18
C TYR A 357 -30.21 30.38 -28.72
N ARG A 358 -30.50 30.83 -29.95
CA ARG A 358 -29.79 31.97 -30.54
C ARG A 358 -30.33 33.27 -29.96
N GLY A 359 -29.44 34.19 -29.57
CA GLY A 359 -29.78 35.52 -29.07
C GLY A 359 -29.14 35.85 -27.71
N ALA A 360 -29.18 37.12 -27.31
CA ALA A 360 -28.68 37.53 -26.00
C ALA A 360 -29.63 37.03 -24.89
N ALA A 361 -29.12 36.25 -23.94
CA ALA A 361 -29.88 35.87 -22.76
C ALA A 361 -30.11 37.12 -21.88
N SER A 362 -31.35 37.37 -21.48
CA SER A 362 -31.74 38.45 -20.57
C SER A 362 -32.76 37.92 -19.57
N ALA A 363 -32.67 38.36 -18.33
CA ALA A 363 -33.63 37.98 -17.28
C ALA A 363 -35.07 38.44 -17.58
N LEU A 364 -35.24 39.39 -18.51
CA LEU A 364 -36.55 39.89 -18.97
C LEU A 364 -37.14 39.09 -20.13
N LEU A 365 -36.35 38.21 -20.77
CA LEU A 365 -36.85 37.36 -21.82
C LEU A 365 -37.61 36.18 -21.20
N PRO A 366 -38.84 35.88 -21.68
CA PRO A 366 -39.55 34.70 -21.23
C PRO A 366 -38.75 33.45 -21.60
N TRP A 367 -38.82 32.42 -20.74
CA TRP A 367 -38.31 31.10 -21.12
C TRP A 367 -39.04 30.68 -22.41
N PRO A 368 -38.35 30.21 -23.47
CA PRO A 368 -39.03 29.70 -24.65
C PRO A 368 -40.02 28.60 -24.28
N ASP A 369 -41.25 28.71 -24.80
CA ASP A 369 -42.26 27.66 -24.71
C ASP A 369 -41.83 26.49 -25.59
N VAL A 370 -41.05 25.59 -25.00
CA VAL A 370 -40.67 24.35 -25.67
C VAL A 370 -41.83 23.39 -25.50
N GLU A 371 -42.61 23.19 -26.56
CA GLU A 371 -43.36 21.94 -26.69
C GLU A 371 -42.31 20.82 -26.71
N LEU A 372 -42.12 20.16 -25.56
CA LEU A 372 -41.30 18.97 -25.44
C LEU A 372 -41.95 17.91 -26.32
N LYS A 373 -41.64 17.89 -27.62
CA LYS A 373 -41.89 16.75 -28.49
C LYS A 373 -41.14 15.60 -27.84
N THR A 374 -41.91 14.72 -27.19
CA THR A 374 -41.44 13.54 -26.50
C THR A 374 -40.40 12.84 -27.38
N TRP A 375 -39.27 12.47 -26.78
CA TRP A 375 -38.07 11.90 -27.43
C TRP A 375 -38.31 10.60 -28.23
N GLU A 376 -39.56 10.16 -28.40
CA GLU A 376 -39.96 8.95 -29.13
C GLU A 376 -39.64 9.03 -30.64
N VAL A 377 -39.48 10.23 -31.21
CA VAL A 377 -39.24 10.39 -32.66
C VAL A 377 -37.78 10.11 -33.08
N CYS A 378 -36.81 10.14 -32.16
CA CYS A 378 -35.40 9.85 -32.53
C CYS A 378 -35.03 8.35 -32.49
N LYS A 379 -35.94 7.45 -32.11
CA LYS A 379 -35.69 6.00 -32.21
C LYS A 379 -36.03 5.40 -33.58
N SER A 380 -36.78 6.10 -34.44
CA SER A 380 -37.33 5.50 -35.66
C SER A 380 -36.76 6.02 -36.98
N LYS A 381 -35.84 6.98 -36.97
CA LYS A 381 -35.14 7.39 -38.20
C LYS A 381 -33.78 6.76 -38.27
N THR A 382 -33.82 5.49 -38.69
CA THR A 382 -32.73 4.83 -39.41
C THR A 382 -32.10 5.82 -40.38
N VAL A 383 -30.77 5.84 -40.34
CA VAL A 383 -29.88 6.56 -41.25
C VAL A 383 -30.10 6.02 -42.67
N GLU A 384 -31.11 6.53 -43.36
CA GLU A 384 -31.26 6.37 -44.81
C GLU A 384 -31.16 7.74 -45.47
N SER A 385 -30.04 7.92 -46.18
CA SER A 385 -29.80 8.91 -47.24
C SER A 385 -29.94 10.40 -46.87
N LEU A 386 -28.85 11.01 -46.41
CA LEU A 386 -28.50 12.37 -46.83
C LEU A 386 -27.52 12.26 -48.01
N THR A 387 -28.07 12.00 -49.19
CA THR A 387 -27.38 12.28 -50.45
C THR A 387 -27.45 13.78 -50.70
N PHE A 388 -26.31 14.45 -50.57
CA PHE A 388 -26.13 15.79 -51.08
C PHE A 388 -26.29 15.75 -52.61
N LYS A 389 -27.30 16.46 -53.13
CA LYS A 389 -27.30 16.90 -54.53
C LYS A 389 -26.70 18.31 -54.55
N ASN A 390 -25.67 18.46 -55.37
CA ASN A 390 -25.01 19.72 -55.73
C ASN A 390 -25.98 20.78 -56.23
#